data_AF-A0A937XPB3-F1
#
_entry.id   AF-A0A937XPB3-F1
#
_cell.length_a   1.000
_cell.length_b   1.000
_cell.length_c   1.000
_cell.angle_alpha   90.00
_cell.angle_beta   90.00
_cell.angle_gamma   90.00
#
_symmetry.space_group_name_H-M   'P 1'
#
loop_
_entity.id
_entity.type
_entity.pdbx_description
1 polymer ?
#
loop_
_entity_poly.entity_id
_entity_poly.type
_entity_poly.pdbx_seq_one_letter_code
_entity_poly.pdbx_strand_id
1 'polypeptide(L)'
;MDLSYSVQEQAFRQEVRSWFEANLPSDLKAKVTNYQELSKDELIRWHKILAAKGWVAPSWPVEWGGTGWNAVERSIFEEEYALAGCPMVAPFGPVMCASVLLQFGTEEQKKRFLPRIYQGEDFWCQGYSEPGSGSDLASLKTRAER
;
A
#
# COMPACT_ATOMS: atom_id res chain seq x y z
N MET A 1 13.74 15.48 25.73
CA MET A 1 12.96 15.09 24.54
C MET A 1 11.77 14.32 25.07
N ASP A 2 10.56 14.82 24.81
CA ASP A 2 9.34 14.09 25.14
C ASP A 2 8.98 13.22 23.94
N LEU A 3 8.74 11.93 24.19
CA LEU A 3 8.41 10.93 23.17
C LEU A 3 6.98 10.40 23.33
N SER A 4 6.20 11.01 24.23
CA SER A 4 4.80 10.65 24.42
C SER A 4 3.92 11.21 23.30
N TYR A 5 2.91 10.44 22.89
CA TYR A 5 1.89 10.93 21.96
C TYR A 5 1.00 11.96 22.64
N SER A 6 0.70 13.03 21.90
CA SER A 6 -0.31 14.03 22.25
C SER A 6 -1.72 13.41 22.33
N VAL A 7 -2.65 14.18 22.90
CA VAL A 7 -4.07 13.77 22.99
C VAL A 7 -4.67 13.51 21.60
N GLN A 8 -4.29 14.32 20.60
CA GLN A 8 -4.74 14.19 19.23
C GLN A 8 -4.20 12.92 18.57
N GLU A 9 -2.91 12.63 18.76
CA GLU A 9 -2.27 11.42 18.25
C GLU A 9 -2.85 10.15 18.90
N GLN A 10 -3.16 10.19 20.20
CA GLN A 10 -3.85 9.09 20.88
C GLN A 10 -5.28 8.89 20.38
N ALA A 11 -6.01 9.98 20.10
CA ALA A 11 -7.34 9.90 19.51
C ALA A 11 -7.29 9.30 18.10
N PHE A 12 -6.32 9.71 17.27
CA PHE A 12 -6.09 9.14 15.95
C PHE A 12 -5.72 7.65 16.02
N ARG A 13 -4.81 7.28 16.94
CA ARG A 13 -4.46 5.88 17.21
C ARG A 13 -5.70 5.04 17.53
N GLN A 14 -6.59 5.55 18.38
CA GLN A 14 -7.82 4.85 18.73
C GLN A 14 -8.79 4.75 17.54
N GLU A 15 -8.89 5.79 16.69
CA GLU A 15 -9.66 5.71 15.44
C GLU A 15 -9.15 4.58 14.55
N VAL A 16 -7.84 4.54 14.29
CA VAL A 16 -7.22 3.52 13.45
C VAL A 16 -7.48 2.12 14.00
N ARG A 17 -7.24 1.91 15.30
CA ARG A 17 -7.49 0.63 15.96
C ARG A 17 -8.93 0.17 15.82
N SER A 18 -9.88 1.03 16.22
CA SER A 18 -11.30 0.68 16.18
C SER A 18 -11.79 0.42 14.76
N TRP A 19 -11.24 1.12 13.77
CA TRP A 19 -11.58 0.85 12.39
C TRP A 19 -11.09 -0.53 11.94
N PHE A 20 -9.85 -0.93 12.27
CA PHE A 20 -9.37 -2.28 11.96
C PHE A 20 -10.16 -3.37 12.68
N GLU A 21 -10.50 -3.18 13.95
CA GLU A 21 -11.34 -4.14 14.70
C GLU A 21 -12.69 -4.38 14.03
N ALA A 22 -13.29 -3.33 13.46
CA ALA A 22 -14.60 -3.40 12.81
C ALA A 22 -14.55 -3.88 11.35
N ASN A 23 -13.45 -3.62 10.63
CA ASN A 23 -13.41 -3.78 9.17
C ASN A 23 -12.41 -4.81 8.65
N LEU A 24 -11.45 -5.26 9.46
CA LEU A 24 -10.53 -6.33 9.08
C LEU A 24 -11.28 -7.67 9.08
N PRO A 25 -11.44 -8.35 7.92
CA PRO A 25 -12.13 -9.63 7.90
C PRO A 25 -11.40 -10.67 8.75
N SER A 26 -12.15 -11.37 9.60
CA SER A 26 -11.60 -12.33 10.56
C SER A 26 -10.88 -13.50 9.88
N ASP A 27 -11.32 -13.91 8.70
CA ASP A 27 -10.68 -14.93 7.87
C ASP A 27 -9.29 -14.49 7.39
N LEU A 28 -9.16 -13.24 6.94
CA LEU A 28 -7.87 -12.68 6.52
C LEU A 28 -6.93 -12.49 7.70
N LYS A 29 -7.43 -11.96 8.82
CA LYS A 29 -6.67 -11.83 10.07
C LYS A 29 -6.14 -13.19 10.51
N ALA A 30 -7.00 -14.21 10.56
CA ALA A 30 -6.62 -15.56 10.97
C ALA A 30 -5.51 -16.13 10.09
N LYS A 31 -5.56 -15.95 8.77
CA LYS A 31 -4.49 -16.37 7.86
C LYS A 31 -3.17 -15.70 8.18
N VAL A 32 -3.16 -14.37 8.31
CA VAL A 32 -1.96 -13.60 8.64
C VAL A 32 -1.36 -14.03 9.98
N THR A 33 -2.19 -14.13 11.03
CA THR A 33 -1.72 -14.53 12.37
C THR A 33 -1.22 -15.96 12.45
N ASN A 34 -1.67 -16.84 11.54
CA ASN A 34 -1.23 -18.23 11.46
C ASN A 34 -0.16 -18.45 10.37
N TYR A 35 0.44 -17.39 9.83
CA TYR A 35 1.48 -17.44 8.80
C TYR A 35 1.07 -18.23 7.54
N GLN A 36 -0.20 -18.15 7.16
CA GLN A 36 -0.74 -18.80 5.97
C GLN A 36 -0.60 -17.89 4.75
N GLU A 37 -0.42 -18.51 3.58
CA GLU A 37 -0.39 -17.78 2.32
C GLU A 37 -1.77 -17.20 1.97
N LEU A 38 -1.75 -15.94 1.52
CA LEU A 38 -2.92 -15.24 1.01
C LEU A 38 -2.96 -15.36 -0.50
N SER A 39 -4.13 -15.71 -1.04
CA SER A 39 -4.38 -15.70 -2.47
C SER A 39 -4.43 -14.27 -3.01
N LYS A 40 -4.28 -14.12 -4.33
CA LYS A 40 -4.45 -12.85 -5.03
C LYS A 40 -5.79 -12.18 -4.71
N ASP A 41 -6.88 -12.93 -4.72
CA ASP A 41 -8.23 -12.38 -4.50
C ASP A 41 -8.39 -11.88 -3.06
N GLU A 42 -7.75 -12.52 -2.09
CA GLU A 42 -7.73 -12.08 -0.69
C GLU A 42 -6.93 -10.79 -0.51
N LEU A 43 -5.77 -10.68 -1.17
CA LEU A 43 -4.98 -9.44 -1.19
C LEU A 43 -5.77 -8.29 -1.83
N ILE A 44 -6.43 -8.54 -2.96
CA ILE A 44 -7.27 -7.54 -3.64
C ILE A 44 -8.48 -7.15 -2.78
N ARG A 45 -9.11 -8.11 -2.10
CA ARG A 45 -10.23 -7.85 -1.18
C ARG A 45 -9.79 -6.89 -0.08
N TRP A 46 -8.65 -7.14 0.55
CA TRP A 46 -8.13 -6.25 1.59
C TRP A 46 -7.74 -4.87 1.05
N HIS A 47 -7.05 -4.84 -0.09
CA HIS A 47 -6.71 -3.60 -0.80
C HIS A 47 -7.95 -2.73 -1.03
N LYS A 48 -9.04 -3.31 -1.54
CA LYS A 48 -10.30 -2.59 -1.81
C LYS A 48 -10.98 -2.05 -0.56
N ILE A 49 -10.94 -2.82 0.55
CA ILE A 49 -11.47 -2.37 1.85
C ILE A 49 -10.70 -1.14 2.34
N LEU A 50 -9.36 -1.17 2.28
CA LEU A 50 -8.52 -0.01 2.64
C LEU A 50 -8.72 1.17 1.70
N ALA A 51 -8.84 0.92 0.40
CA ALA A 51 -9.04 1.97 -0.61
C ALA A 51 -10.36 2.70 -0.39
N ALA A 52 -11.43 1.99 -0.05
CA ALA A 52 -12.74 2.57 0.25
C ALA A 52 -12.71 3.49 1.49
N LYS A 53 -11.88 3.20 2.49
CA LYS A 53 -11.65 4.10 3.65
C LYS A 53 -10.71 5.26 3.32
N GLY A 54 -9.90 5.13 2.27
CA GLY A 54 -8.92 6.13 1.86
C GLY A 54 -7.52 5.91 2.45
N TRP A 55 -7.22 4.70 2.95
CA TRP A 55 -6.00 4.38 3.70
C TRP A 55 -5.01 3.48 2.94
N VAL A 56 -5.31 3.11 1.70
CA VAL A 56 -4.49 2.16 0.92
C VAL A 56 -3.14 2.72 0.46
N ALA A 57 -3.03 4.05 0.34
CA ALA A 57 -1.82 4.72 -0.13
C ALA A 57 -1.50 6.00 0.68
N PRO A 58 -1.15 5.88 1.99
CA PRO A 58 -0.95 7.05 2.86
C PRO A 58 0.20 7.98 2.43
N SER A 59 1.16 7.46 1.67
CA SER A 59 2.32 8.22 1.18
C SER A 59 2.05 9.02 -0.09
N TRP A 60 0.91 8.82 -0.76
CA TRP A 60 0.60 9.54 -1.99
C TRP A 60 0.29 11.03 -1.71
N PRO A 61 0.40 11.89 -2.74
CA PRO A 61 -0.19 13.23 -2.69
C PRO A 61 -1.70 13.18 -2.49
N VAL A 62 -2.25 14.18 -1.79
CA VAL A 62 -3.69 14.23 -1.43
C VAL A 62 -4.57 14.30 -2.68
N GLU A 63 -4.13 15.01 -3.72
CA GLU A 63 -4.83 15.12 -5.00
C GLU A 63 -5.01 13.78 -5.74
N TRP A 64 -4.22 12.76 -5.37
CA TRP A 64 -4.32 11.39 -5.89
C TRP A 64 -4.90 10.39 -4.88
N GLY A 65 -5.44 10.86 -3.74
CA GLY A 65 -6.07 10.03 -2.73
C GLY A 65 -5.19 9.66 -1.54
N GLY A 66 -4.02 10.27 -1.41
CA GLY A 66 -3.20 10.15 -0.19
C GLY A 66 -3.89 10.76 1.03
N THR A 67 -3.48 10.31 2.22
CA THR A 67 -4.16 10.69 3.48
C THR A 67 -3.81 12.09 3.97
N GLY A 68 -2.68 12.65 3.53
CA GLY A 68 -2.16 13.92 4.04
C GLY A 68 -1.60 13.82 5.47
N TRP A 69 -1.47 12.62 6.02
CA TRP A 69 -0.94 12.39 7.36
C TRP A 69 0.50 12.86 7.50
N ASN A 70 0.81 13.41 8.67
CA ASN A 70 2.17 13.73 9.07
C ASN A 70 2.97 12.45 9.43
N ALA A 71 4.26 12.59 9.73
CA ALA A 71 5.14 11.46 10.01
C ALA A 71 4.72 10.63 11.24
N VAL A 72 4.20 11.28 12.28
CA VAL A 72 3.76 10.61 13.52
C VAL A 72 2.47 9.83 13.26
N GLU A 73 1.49 10.45 12.59
CA GLU A 73 0.25 9.77 12.19
C GLU A 73 0.52 8.55 11.30
N ARG A 74 1.44 8.66 10.33
CA ARG A 74 1.85 7.51 9.50
C ARG A 74 2.47 6.39 10.35
N SER A 75 3.35 6.73 11.29
CA SER A 75 3.95 5.76 12.20
C SER A 75 2.90 5.07 13.08
N ILE A 76 1.93 5.82 13.60
CA ILE A 76 0.81 5.29 14.40
C ILE A 76 -0.03 4.32 13.55
N PHE A 77 -0.34 4.70 12.31
CA PHE A 77 -1.08 3.84 11.39
C PHE A 77 -0.32 2.53 11.12
N GLU A 78 0.97 2.60 10.80
CA GLU A 78 1.81 1.43 10.55
C GLU A 78 1.90 0.50 11.77
N GLU A 79 2.01 1.06 12.97
CA GLU A 79 2.01 0.30 14.24
C GLU A 79 0.69 -0.44 14.43
N GLU A 80 -0.45 0.26 14.34
CA GLU A 80 -1.76 -0.35 14.54
C GLU A 80 -2.12 -1.34 13.41
N TYR A 81 -1.66 -1.09 12.18
CA TYR A 81 -1.81 -2.01 11.05
C TYR A 81 -1.11 -3.35 11.33
N ALA A 82 0.12 -3.30 11.83
CA ALA A 82 0.89 -4.47 12.20
C ALA A 82 0.26 -5.21 13.39
N LEU A 83 -0.12 -4.49 14.45
CA LEU A 83 -0.75 -5.05 15.65
C LEU A 83 -2.10 -5.71 15.36
N ALA A 84 -2.88 -5.16 14.42
CA ALA A 84 -4.17 -5.72 14.03
C ALA A 84 -4.03 -7.06 13.27
N GLY A 85 -2.85 -7.37 12.72
CA GLY A 85 -2.64 -8.54 11.87
C GLY A 85 -3.23 -8.36 10.47
N CYS A 86 -3.15 -7.14 9.93
CA CYS A 86 -3.65 -6.83 8.60
C CYS A 86 -2.81 -7.53 7.50
N PRO A 87 -3.44 -8.06 6.42
CA PRO A 87 -2.73 -8.49 5.23
C PRO A 87 -1.86 -7.38 4.65
N MET A 88 -0.73 -7.68 4.04
CA MET A 88 0.04 -6.63 3.35
C MET A 88 -0.69 -6.14 2.10
N VAL A 89 -0.62 -4.83 1.82
CA VAL A 89 -0.98 -4.28 0.50
C VAL A 89 0.12 -4.67 -0.49
N ALA A 90 -0.25 -5.26 -1.62
CA ALA A 90 0.73 -5.68 -2.62
C ALA A 90 1.48 -4.45 -3.17
N PRO A 91 2.81 -4.33 -2.96
CA PRO A 91 3.51 -3.05 -3.12
C PRO A 91 3.71 -2.63 -4.57
N PHE A 92 3.66 -3.57 -5.52
CA PHE A 92 4.01 -3.33 -6.92
C PHE A 92 3.21 -2.19 -7.56
N GLY A 93 1.90 -2.09 -7.28
CA GLY A 93 1.08 -1.00 -7.78
C GLY A 93 1.28 0.28 -6.95
N PRO A 94 0.82 0.32 -5.68
CA PRO A 94 0.76 1.55 -4.90
C PRO A 94 2.11 2.13 -4.48
N VAL A 95 3.13 1.30 -4.28
CA VAL A 95 4.44 1.75 -3.80
C VAL A 95 5.42 1.90 -4.95
N MET A 96 5.49 0.92 -5.85
CA MET A 96 6.55 0.90 -6.87
C MET A 96 6.12 1.64 -8.15
N CYS A 97 5.13 1.12 -8.89
CA CYS A 97 4.70 1.70 -10.17
C CYS A 97 4.13 3.11 -10.00
N ALA A 98 3.29 3.34 -8.99
CA ALA A 98 2.68 4.64 -8.76
C ALA A 98 3.70 5.73 -8.44
N SER A 99 4.77 5.42 -7.68
CA SER A 99 5.83 6.42 -7.38
C SER A 99 6.51 6.92 -8.66
N VAL A 100 6.77 6.02 -9.62
CA VAL A 100 7.33 6.40 -10.93
C VAL A 100 6.34 7.23 -11.74
N LEU A 101 5.06 6.85 -11.75
CA LEU A 101 4.02 7.60 -12.45
C LEU A 101 3.79 9.00 -11.85
N LEU A 102 3.77 9.12 -10.53
CA LEU A 102 3.62 10.40 -9.83
C LEU A 102 4.78 11.35 -10.15
N GLN A 103 6.01 10.83 -10.15
CA GLN A 103 7.22 11.63 -10.37
C GLN A 103 7.49 11.94 -11.86
N PHE A 104 7.30 10.98 -12.75
CA PHE A 104 7.76 11.06 -14.15
C PHE A 104 6.65 10.85 -15.19
N GLY A 105 5.46 10.44 -14.77
CA GLY A 105 4.35 10.21 -15.68
C GLY A 105 3.81 11.51 -16.30
N THR A 106 3.34 11.40 -17.53
CA THR A 106 2.48 12.42 -18.14
C THR A 106 1.13 12.49 -17.41
N GLU A 107 0.42 13.60 -17.52
CA GLU A 107 -0.90 13.75 -16.90
C GLU A 107 -1.90 12.72 -17.44
N GLU A 108 -1.81 12.36 -18.71
CA GLU A 108 -2.62 11.32 -19.34
C GLU A 108 -2.34 9.94 -18.71
N GLN A 109 -1.07 9.60 -18.46
CA GLN A 109 -0.70 8.36 -17.79
C GLN A 109 -1.17 8.34 -16.34
N LYS A 110 -0.98 9.44 -15.59
CA LYS A 110 -1.42 9.55 -14.19
C LYS A 110 -2.92 9.35 -14.07
N LYS A 111 -3.71 10.10 -14.86
CA LYS A 111 -5.18 10.01 -14.88
C LYS A 111 -5.67 8.62 -15.27
N ARG A 112 -4.96 7.93 -16.16
CA ARG A 112 -5.31 6.56 -16.58
C ARG A 112 -5.01 5.53 -15.49
N PHE A 113 -3.83 5.56 -14.89
CA PHE A 113 -3.31 4.44 -14.10
C PHE A 113 -3.48 4.63 -12.58
N LEU A 114 -3.28 5.83 -12.05
CA LEU A 114 -3.28 6.04 -10.59
C LEU A 114 -4.63 5.71 -9.94
N PRO A 115 -5.79 6.12 -10.49
CA PRO A 115 -7.08 5.74 -9.91
C PRO A 115 -7.31 4.22 -9.89
N ARG A 116 -6.88 3.53 -10.95
CA ARG A 116 -7.02 2.06 -11.09
C ARG A 116 -6.13 1.29 -10.13
N ILE A 117 -4.91 1.79 -9.89
CA ILE A 117 -3.99 1.28 -8.86
C ILE A 117 -4.60 1.50 -7.48
N TYR A 118 -5.07 2.72 -7.20
CA TYR A 118 -5.64 3.08 -5.90
C TYR A 118 -6.84 2.19 -5.56
N GLN A 119 -7.76 1.99 -6.50
CA GLN A 119 -8.97 1.18 -6.30
C GLN A 119 -8.72 -0.34 -6.39
N GLY A 120 -7.50 -0.78 -6.70
CA GLY A 120 -7.19 -2.21 -6.86
C GLY A 120 -7.90 -2.85 -8.06
N GLU A 121 -8.16 -2.08 -9.12
CA GLU A 121 -8.67 -2.58 -10.40
C GLU A 121 -7.57 -3.24 -11.22
N ASP A 122 -6.35 -2.72 -11.14
CA ASP A 122 -5.17 -3.28 -11.77
C ASP A 122 -4.26 -3.93 -10.71
N PHE A 123 -3.95 -5.22 -10.91
CA PHE A 123 -2.99 -5.94 -10.07
C PHE A 123 -1.63 -6.00 -10.80
N TRP A 124 -0.64 -5.31 -10.24
CA TRP A 124 0.65 -5.09 -10.89
C TRP A 124 1.71 -6.09 -10.45
N CYS A 125 2.71 -6.28 -11.31
CA CYS A 125 3.95 -6.99 -11.00
C CYS A 125 5.14 -6.17 -11.51
N GLN A 126 6.31 -6.37 -10.90
CA GLN A 126 7.58 -5.82 -11.39
C GLN A 126 8.32 -6.88 -12.20
N GLY A 127 8.60 -6.59 -13.47
CA GLY A 127 9.35 -7.46 -14.37
C GLY A 127 10.80 -6.99 -14.56
N TYR A 128 11.59 -6.92 -13.50
CA TYR A 128 13.00 -6.50 -13.57
C TYR A 128 13.96 -7.70 -13.65
N SER A 129 13.78 -8.68 -12.78
CA SER A 129 14.71 -9.81 -12.68
C SER A 129 14.61 -10.74 -13.90
N GLU A 130 15.77 -11.20 -14.36
CA GLU A 130 15.91 -12.15 -15.46
C GLU A 130 16.90 -13.27 -15.08
N PRO A 131 16.91 -14.42 -15.79
CA PRO A 131 17.97 -15.41 -15.63
C PRO A 131 19.36 -14.79 -15.85
N GLY A 132 20.15 -14.70 -14.77
CA GLY A 132 21.47 -14.07 -14.77
C GLY A 132 21.49 -12.58 -14.40
N SER A 133 20.33 -11.96 -14.13
CA SER A 133 20.22 -10.53 -13.80
C SER A 133 19.33 -10.34 -12.56
N GLY A 134 19.97 -10.29 -11.40
CA GLY A 134 19.34 -10.04 -10.09
C GLY A 134 19.86 -8.73 -9.48
N SER A 135 20.84 -8.82 -8.58
CA SER A 135 21.51 -7.65 -8.00
C SER A 135 22.20 -6.78 -9.05
N ASP A 136 22.76 -7.39 -10.10
CA ASP A 136 23.27 -6.69 -11.28
C ASP A 136 22.15 -6.51 -12.32
N LEU A 137 21.21 -5.62 -12.03
CA LEU A 137 20.07 -5.35 -12.92
C LEU A 137 20.49 -4.74 -14.27
N ALA A 138 21.65 -4.08 -14.33
CA ALA A 138 22.16 -3.49 -15.57
C ALA A 138 22.50 -4.55 -16.64
N SER A 139 22.67 -5.82 -16.25
CA SER A 139 22.95 -6.95 -17.14
C SER A 139 21.73 -7.50 -17.90
N LEU A 140 20.54 -6.91 -17.71
CA LEU A 140 19.28 -7.39 -18.33
C LEU A 140 19.36 -7.46 -19.86
N LYS A 141 18.60 -8.39 -20.44
CA LYS A 141 18.61 -8.72 -21.88
C LYS A 141 17.29 -8.43 -22.57
N THR A 142 16.20 -8.17 -21.82
CA THR A 142 14.94 -7.72 -22.42
C THR A 142 15.18 -6.41 -23.19
N ARG A 143 14.73 -6.37 -24.44
CA ARG A 143 14.89 -5.22 -25.34
C ARG A 143 13.57 -4.77 -25.92
N ALA A 144 13.45 -3.47 -26.17
CA ALA A 144 12.34 -2.87 -26.88
C ALA A 144 12.88 -2.06 -28.08
N GLU A 145 12.34 -2.30 -29.27
CA GLU A 145 12.64 -1.58 -30.51
C GLU A 145 11.44 -0.70 -30.89
N ARG A 146 11.68 0.44 -31.53
CA ARG A 146 10.66 1.45 -31.83
C ARG A 146 9.83 1.11 -33.07
#